data_AF-A0AAN7SIB3-F1
#
_entry.id   AF-A0AAN7SIB3-F1
#
_cell.length_a   1.000
_cell.length_b   1.000
_cell.length_c   1.000
_cell.angle_alpha   90.00
_cell.angle_beta   90.00
_cell.angle_gamma   90.00
#
_symmetry.space_group_name_H-M   'P 1'
#
loop_
_entity.id
_entity.type
_entity.pdbx_description
1 polymer ?
#
loop_
_entity_poly.entity_id
_entity_poly.type
_entity_poly.pdbx_seq_one_letter_code
_entity_poly.pdbx_strand_id
1 'polypeptide(L)'
;MWDIIIWCDEDAIDFVPSVWASSDYKQYKYPIGLNQNKIREIIYELDTTEEVCNVHKDPQSNANSVPSVTFYSNREGGTVHTDDVHSISSRSTPTGSSGVFPNHDQHTELLQTILKTQIEIKFEINELRKKVDKIENKEINQNKVDFRLQTTTFVDKLPINNLSEIDEIEDLIKNEEIFNELVNFLYLVGGENYVRMVNSIMKKLLRHKVAVKFSGVGKKQKLPFCNLKIYKAVHMAIRRRHNSTTDQEIQKTVSLYLAQSKARLSSSKTRRFLDNQEKV
;
A
#
# COMPACT_ATOMS: atom_id res chain seq x y z
N MET A 1 -22.91 -4.37 -7.62
CA MET A 1 -23.71 -3.36 -8.35
C MET A 1 -23.56 -2.05 -7.60
N TRP A 2 -23.43 -0.93 -8.31
CA TRP A 2 -23.15 0.39 -7.73
C TRP A 2 -24.29 1.33 -8.10
N ASP A 3 -24.76 2.12 -7.13
CA ASP A 3 -25.82 3.11 -7.30
C ASP A 3 -25.22 4.52 -7.26
N ILE A 4 -25.86 5.45 -7.97
CA ILE A 4 -25.47 6.86 -8.01
C ILE A 4 -26.39 7.63 -7.08
N ILE A 5 -25.81 8.37 -6.13
CA ILE A 5 -26.54 9.30 -5.26
C ILE A 5 -26.22 10.73 -5.70
N ILE A 6 -27.25 11.56 -5.78
CA ILE A 6 -27.13 12.99 -6.04
C ILE A 6 -27.57 13.74 -4.79
N TRP A 7 -26.66 14.51 -4.21
CA TRP A 7 -26.92 15.34 -3.05
C TRP A 7 -27.46 16.69 -3.52
N CYS A 8 -28.78 16.86 -3.48
CA CYS A 8 -29.44 18.08 -3.98
C CYS A 8 -28.98 19.36 -3.26
N ASP A 9 -28.59 19.26 -1.99
CA ASP A 9 -28.17 20.41 -1.17
C ASP A 9 -26.68 20.75 -1.32
N GLU A 10 -25.87 19.83 -1.88
CA GLU A 10 -24.40 19.95 -1.91
C GLU A 10 -23.85 20.01 -3.35
N ASP A 11 -24.71 19.99 -4.38
CA ASP A 11 -24.33 19.89 -5.80
C ASP A 11 -23.26 18.82 -6.06
N ALA A 12 -23.40 17.69 -5.36
CA ALA A 12 -22.42 16.61 -5.33
C ALA A 12 -23.03 15.29 -5.80
N ILE A 13 -22.21 14.45 -6.42
CA ILE A 13 -22.57 13.11 -6.89
C ILE A 13 -21.62 12.10 -6.26
N ASP A 14 -22.17 11.05 -5.66
CA ASP A 14 -21.41 9.95 -5.06
C ASP A 14 -21.80 8.59 -5.66
N PHE A 15 -20.89 7.63 -5.55
CA PHE A 15 -21.10 6.23 -5.93
C PHE A 15 -21.09 5.37 -4.68
N VAL A 16 -22.17 4.61 -4.45
CA VAL A 16 -22.27 3.72 -3.30
C VAL A 16 -22.60 2.29 -3.73
N PRO A 17 -22.15 1.27 -2.98
CA PRO A 17 -22.58 -0.10 -3.23
C PRO A 17 -24.11 -0.22 -3.09
N SER A 18 -24.79 -0.89 -4.05
CA SER A 18 -26.25 -1.07 -3.99
C SER A 18 -26.71 -1.85 -2.74
N VAL A 19 -25.80 -2.59 -2.09
CA VAL A 19 -26.04 -3.30 -0.82
C VAL A 19 -26.28 -2.37 0.37
N TRP A 20 -25.98 -1.08 0.24
CA TRP A 20 -26.23 -0.07 1.28
C TRP A 20 -27.63 0.54 1.20
N ALA A 21 -28.38 0.23 0.13
CA ALA A 21 -29.76 0.68 -0.01
C ALA A 21 -30.65 0.04 1.06
N SER A 22 -31.56 0.84 1.63
CA SER A 22 -32.69 0.34 2.39
C SER A 22 -33.59 -0.50 1.47
N SER A 23 -34.39 -1.39 2.05
CA SER A 23 -35.30 -2.27 1.30
C SER A 23 -36.32 -1.52 0.43
N ASP A 24 -36.57 -0.25 0.72
CA ASP A 24 -37.45 0.64 -0.05
C ASP A 24 -36.69 1.58 -0.99
N TYR A 25 -35.36 1.49 -1.08
CA TYR A 25 -34.47 2.33 -1.89
C TYR A 25 -34.58 3.84 -1.64
N LYS A 26 -35.18 4.24 -0.51
CA LYS A 26 -35.35 5.64 -0.14
C LYS A 26 -34.24 6.18 0.75
N GLN A 27 -33.36 5.31 1.25
CA GLN A 27 -32.26 5.69 2.13
C GLN A 27 -31.06 4.78 1.89
N TYR A 28 -29.85 5.31 2.03
CA TYR A 28 -28.63 4.51 2.06
C TYR A 28 -28.01 4.62 3.45
N LYS A 29 -27.67 3.48 4.06
CA LYS A 29 -27.11 3.45 5.42
C LYS A 29 -25.60 3.30 5.37
N TYR A 30 -24.89 4.37 5.72
CA TYR A 30 -23.44 4.31 5.93
C TYR A 30 -23.09 3.43 7.14
N PRO A 31 -21.97 2.69 7.11
CA PRO A 31 -21.47 1.99 8.29
C PRO A 31 -21.16 3.01 9.40
N ILE A 32 -21.88 2.91 10.51
CA ILE A 32 -21.75 3.82 11.65
C ILE A 32 -20.39 3.58 12.32
N GLY A 33 -19.67 4.66 12.66
CA GLY A 33 -18.41 4.61 13.41
C GLY A 33 -17.12 4.62 12.57
N LEU A 34 -17.21 4.75 11.25
CA LEU A 34 -16.05 4.91 10.37
C LEU A 34 -15.78 6.38 10.04
N ASN A 35 -14.50 6.77 10.05
CA ASN A 35 -14.11 8.09 9.59
C ASN A 35 -14.16 8.19 8.05
N GLN A 36 -14.27 9.40 7.49
CA GLN A 36 -14.43 9.62 6.05
C GLN A 36 -13.34 8.96 5.20
N ASN A 37 -12.11 8.86 5.71
CA ASN A 37 -11.01 8.20 4.99
C ASN A 37 -11.23 6.69 4.87
N LYS A 38 -11.71 6.02 5.94
CA LYS A 38 -12.07 4.59 5.89
C LYS A 38 -13.30 4.32 5.03
N ILE A 39 -14.26 5.24 5.01
CA ILE A 39 -15.42 5.15 4.11
C ILE A 39 -14.96 5.22 2.66
N ARG A 40 -14.01 6.11 2.34
CA ARG A 40 -13.40 6.19 1.01
C ARG A 40 -12.58 4.96 0.66
N GLU A 41 -11.78 4.42 1.59
CA GLU A 41 -11.07 3.15 1.39
C GLU A 41 -12.06 2.03 1.03
N ILE A 42 -13.20 1.92 1.73
CA ILE A 42 -14.24 0.92 1.42
C ILE A 42 -14.89 1.15 0.05
N ILE A 43 -15.13 2.40 -0.34
CA ILE A 43 -15.72 2.76 -1.63
C ILE A 43 -14.75 2.51 -2.79
N TYR A 44 -13.44 2.68 -2.59
CA TYR A 44 -12.46 2.63 -3.67
C TYR A 44 -11.60 1.37 -3.71
N GLU A 45 -11.51 0.58 -2.62
CA GLU A 45 -10.67 -0.64 -2.56
C GLU A 45 -11.44 -1.97 -2.66
N LEU A 46 -12.78 -1.99 -2.66
CA LEU A 46 -13.52 -3.25 -2.78
C LEU A 46 -13.75 -3.68 -4.23
N ASP A 47 -12.71 -4.25 -4.83
CA ASP A 47 -12.85 -5.36 -5.76
C ASP A 47 -12.74 -6.67 -4.95
N THR A 48 -13.79 -7.49 -4.97
CA THR A 48 -13.91 -8.82 -4.32
C THR A 48 -14.02 -8.90 -2.79
N THR A 49 -15.25 -9.12 -2.27
CA THR A 49 -15.69 -10.28 -1.43
C THR A 49 -16.95 -9.95 -0.61
N GLU A 50 -17.82 -10.95 -0.45
CA GLU A 50 -19.18 -10.91 0.11
C GLU A 50 -19.29 -10.68 1.64
N GLU A 51 -18.27 -10.14 2.32
CA GLU A 51 -18.22 -10.08 3.79
C GLU A 51 -18.41 -8.67 4.37
N VAL A 52 -19.56 -8.03 4.18
CA VAL A 52 -19.94 -6.86 5.02
C VAL A 52 -21.43 -6.87 5.39
N CYS A 53 -21.93 -8.00 5.88
CA CYS A 53 -23.25 -8.08 6.50
C CYS A 53 -23.17 -8.81 7.83
N ASN A 54 -22.31 -8.39 8.76
CA ASN A 54 -22.40 -8.81 10.17
C ASN A 54 -21.53 -7.93 11.09
N VAL A 55 -22.01 -6.74 11.46
CA VAL A 55 -21.59 -6.13 12.73
C VAL A 55 -22.81 -5.62 13.48
N HIS A 56 -23.21 -6.46 14.44
CA HIS A 56 -24.00 -6.27 15.64
C HIS A 56 -24.82 -4.99 15.85
N LYS A 57 -26.11 -5.26 16.05
CA LYS A 57 -27.12 -4.45 16.71
C LYS A 57 -26.68 -4.16 18.15
N ASP A 58 -26.77 -2.90 18.58
CA ASP A 58 -27.51 -2.58 19.81
C ASP A 58 -27.93 -1.09 19.86
N PRO A 59 -29.06 -0.79 20.53
CA PRO A 59 -29.82 0.44 20.38
C PRO A 59 -29.53 1.43 21.51
N GLN A 60 -29.19 2.67 21.17
CA GLN A 60 -29.63 3.93 21.82
C GLN A 60 -28.65 5.05 21.48
N SER A 61 -29.13 6.05 20.73
CA SER A 61 -29.07 7.48 21.07
C SER A 61 -28.95 8.40 19.84
N ASN A 62 -29.91 9.32 19.80
CA ASN A 62 -30.01 10.58 19.05
C ASN A 62 -29.89 10.58 17.52
N ALA A 63 -31.08 10.61 16.91
CA ALA A 63 -31.34 11.11 15.58
C ALA A 63 -30.90 12.59 15.46
N ASN A 64 -30.01 12.86 14.52
CA ASN A 64 -29.94 14.17 13.87
C ASN A 64 -30.39 14.00 12.42
N SER A 65 -31.33 14.85 12.03
CA SER A 65 -32.04 14.89 10.76
C SER A 65 -31.09 14.81 9.56
N VAL A 66 -31.40 13.92 8.61
CA VAL A 66 -30.76 13.87 7.27
C VAL A 66 -31.68 14.60 6.28
N PRO A 67 -31.16 15.37 5.29
CA PRO A 67 -31.96 16.16 4.36
C PRO A 67 -32.78 15.28 3.40
N SER A 68 -33.87 15.85 2.88
CA SER A 68 -34.78 15.18 1.94
C SER A 68 -34.11 14.89 0.60
N VAL A 69 -33.97 13.60 0.26
CA VAL A 69 -33.47 13.13 -1.03
C VAL A 69 -34.65 12.82 -1.97
N THR A 70 -34.57 13.25 -3.24
CA THR A 70 -35.54 12.89 -4.29
C THR A 70 -34.91 11.90 -5.27
N PHE A 71 -35.62 10.82 -5.62
CA PHE A 71 -35.06 9.67 -6.33
C PHE A 71 -35.61 9.51 -7.75
N TYR A 72 -34.74 9.12 -8.69
CA TYR A 72 -35.14 8.55 -9.99
C TYR A 72 -34.44 7.21 -10.17
N SER A 73 -35.21 6.12 -10.13
CA SER A 73 -34.76 4.78 -10.55
C SER A 73 -35.22 4.55 -11.98
N ASN A 74 -34.28 4.43 -12.92
CA ASN A 74 -34.60 4.04 -14.28
C ASN A 74 -34.67 2.51 -14.33
N ARG A 75 -35.87 1.97 -14.09
CA ARG A 75 -36.17 0.56 -14.40
C ARG A 75 -37.25 0.55 -15.47
N GLU A 76 -36.84 0.23 -16.69
CA GLU A 76 -37.75 -0.06 -17.79
C GLU A 76 -38.69 -1.20 -17.41
N GLY A 77 -40.00 -1.00 -17.64
CA GLY A 77 -41.01 -2.05 -17.63
C GLY A 77 -42.05 -1.94 -16.52
N GLY A 78 -43.18 -1.29 -16.80
CA GLY A 78 -44.36 -1.35 -15.93
C GLY A 78 -45.42 -0.30 -16.25
N THR A 79 -46.28 -0.58 -17.22
CA THR A 79 -47.56 0.13 -17.42
C THR A 79 -48.44 -0.03 -16.18
N VAL A 80 -48.87 1.06 -15.54
CA VAL A 80 -50.14 1.09 -14.80
C VAL A 80 -50.79 2.48 -14.89
N HIS A 81 -52.07 2.43 -15.26
CA HIS A 81 -53.12 3.43 -15.11
C HIS A 81 -52.99 4.35 -13.89
N THR A 82 -53.37 5.61 -14.09
CA THR A 82 -53.92 6.43 -13.00
C THR A 82 -55.37 6.72 -13.33
N ASP A 83 -56.26 6.03 -12.63
CA ASP A 83 -57.66 6.45 -12.51
C ASP A 83 -57.78 7.34 -11.27
N ASP A 84 -58.40 8.49 -11.52
CA ASP A 84 -59.33 9.25 -10.68
C ASP A 84 -58.89 10.25 -9.58
N VAL A 85 -59.62 11.38 -9.68
CA VAL A 85 -59.92 12.46 -8.73
C VAL A 85 -58.88 13.61 -8.66
N HIS A 86 -59.13 14.85 -9.09
CA HIS A 86 -60.33 15.71 -8.99
C HIS A 86 -60.49 16.68 -10.17
N SER A 87 -61.74 16.82 -10.62
CA SER A 87 -62.25 17.82 -11.56
C SER A 87 -62.20 19.26 -11.03
N ILE A 88 -61.69 20.20 -11.84
CA ILE A 88 -62.18 21.59 -11.87
C ILE A 88 -62.39 22.01 -13.33
N SER A 89 -63.51 22.70 -13.52
CA SER A 89 -64.24 23.00 -14.74
C SER A 89 -63.59 24.01 -15.69
N SER A 90 -63.76 23.72 -16.98
CA SER A 90 -63.71 24.51 -18.23
C SER A 90 -63.71 26.05 -18.17
N ARG A 91 -62.89 26.66 -19.05
CA ARG A 91 -63.31 27.80 -19.90
C ARG A 91 -62.46 27.93 -21.17
N SER A 92 -63.13 28.19 -22.29
CA SER A 92 -62.59 28.25 -23.67
C SER A 92 -62.06 29.64 -24.07
N THR A 93 -60.85 29.63 -24.66
CA THR A 93 -60.27 30.42 -25.82
C THR A 93 -60.37 31.97 -25.85
N PRO A 94 -59.60 32.71 -26.71
CA PRO A 94 -58.55 32.34 -27.69
C PRO A 94 -57.27 33.24 -27.68
N THR A 95 -56.41 33.02 -28.69
CA THR A 95 -55.51 33.96 -29.39
C THR A 95 -54.11 34.27 -28.84
N GLY A 96 -53.11 33.64 -29.47
CA GLY A 96 -52.12 34.38 -30.26
C GLY A 96 -50.85 34.87 -29.56
N SER A 97 -49.83 34.01 -29.52
CA SER A 97 -48.43 34.44 -29.59
C SER A 97 -47.56 33.25 -30.01
N SER A 98 -47.05 33.32 -31.24
CA SER A 98 -46.12 32.35 -31.80
C SER A 98 -44.78 32.40 -31.08
N GLY A 99 -44.62 31.57 -30.04
CA GLY A 99 -43.32 31.17 -29.54
C GLY A 99 -42.74 30.12 -30.48
N VAL A 100 -41.78 30.51 -31.31
CA VAL A 100 -40.95 29.58 -32.08
C VAL A 100 -40.16 28.73 -31.07
N PHE A 101 -40.59 27.49 -30.85
CA PHE A 101 -39.81 26.53 -30.06
C PHE A 101 -38.51 26.21 -30.83
N PRO A 102 -37.33 26.31 -30.21
CA PRO A 102 -36.08 25.93 -30.85
C PRO A 102 -36.08 24.43 -31.15
N ASN A 103 -35.62 24.13 -32.37
CA ASN A 103 -35.53 22.85 -33.05
C ASN A 103 -35.05 21.67 -32.15
N HIS A 104 -35.98 20.81 -31.71
CA HIS A 104 -35.74 19.62 -30.87
C HIS A 104 -34.70 18.65 -31.49
N ASP A 105 -34.60 18.63 -32.81
CA ASP A 105 -33.72 17.74 -33.56
C ASP A 105 -32.22 18.07 -33.38
N GLN A 106 -31.87 19.36 -33.29
CA GLN A 106 -30.48 19.78 -33.13
C GLN A 106 -29.93 19.45 -31.73
N HIS A 107 -30.77 19.58 -30.71
CA HIS A 107 -30.40 19.22 -29.34
C HIS A 107 -30.22 17.70 -29.20
N THR A 108 -31.06 16.93 -29.90
CA THR A 108 -30.97 15.46 -29.92
C THR A 108 -29.69 15.00 -30.63
N GLU A 109 -29.32 15.63 -31.75
CA GLU A 109 -28.09 15.34 -32.48
C GLU A 109 -26.82 15.71 -31.68
N LEU A 110 -26.85 16.85 -30.99
CA LEU A 110 -25.79 17.26 -30.07
C LEU A 110 -25.62 16.26 -28.93
N LEU A 111 -26.72 15.83 -28.30
CA LEU A 111 -26.70 14.82 -27.23
C LEU A 111 -26.16 13.48 -27.72
N GLN A 112 -26.56 13.03 -28.91
CA GLN A 112 -26.03 11.80 -29.51
C GLN A 112 -24.53 11.90 -29.78
N THR A 113 -24.05 13.07 -30.21
CA THR A 113 -22.61 13.32 -30.44
C THR A 113 -21.84 13.32 -29.12
N ILE A 114 -22.39 13.94 -28.07
CA ILE A 114 -21.81 13.93 -26.71
C ILE A 114 -21.74 12.49 -26.17
N LEU A 115 -22.79 11.68 -26.35
CA LEU A 115 -22.80 10.30 -25.88
C LEU A 115 -21.78 9.43 -26.62
N LYS A 116 -21.65 9.58 -27.94
CA LYS A 116 -20.64 8.87 -28.74
C LYS A 116 -19.23 9.22 -28.29
N THR A 117 -18.93 10.51 -28.15
CA THR A 117 -17.61 10.97 -27.67
C THR A 117 -17.32 10.50 -26.25
N GLN A 118 -18.33 10.43 -25.37
CA GLN A 118 -18.17 9.90 -24.02
C GLN A 118 -17.84 8.39 -23.99
N ILE A 119 -18.43 7.60 -24.91
CA ILE A 119 -18.11 6.18 -25.07
C ILE A 119 -16.67 6.01 -25.56
N GLU A 120 -16.26 6.80 -26.56
CA GLU A 120 -14.89 6.78 -27.10
C GLU A 120 -13.86 7.12 -26.02
N ILE A 121 -14.08 8.20 -25.26
CA ILE A 121 -13.19 8.60 -24.16
C ILE A 121 -13.12 7.51 -23.08
N LYS A 122 -14.26 6.91 -22.70
CA LYS A 122 -14.27 5.80 -21.73
C LYS A 122 -13.49 4.59 -22.22
N PHE A 123 -13.59 4.27 -23.52
CA PHE A 123 -12.83 3.19 -24.12
C PHE A 123 -11.33 3.47 -24.10
N GLU A 124 -10.92 4.67 -24.50
CA GLU A 124 -9.52 5.10 -24.46
C GLU A 124 -8.94 5.09 -23.05
N ILE A 125 -9.69 5.57 -22.05
CA ILE A 125 -9.28 5.51 -20.63
C ILE A 125 -9.07 4.07 -20.19
N ASN A 126 -9.94 3.14 -20.58
CA ASN A 126 -9.81 1.74 -20.21
C ASN A 126 -8.57 1.09 -20.87
N GLU A 127 -8.29 1.42 -22.13
CA GLU A 127 -7.09 0.96 -22.81
C GLU A 127 -5.81 1.57 -22.22
N LEU A 128 -5.85 2.83 -21.80
CA LEU A 128 -4.75 3.47 -21.07
C LEU A 128 -4.52 2.82 -19.70
N ARG A 129 -5.57 2.51 -18.94
CA ARG A 129 -5.47 1.76 -17.66
C ARG A 129 -4.79 0.42 -17.87
N LYS A 130 -5.23 -0.38 -18.85
CA LYS A 130 -4.57 -1.66 -19.20
C LYS A 130 -3.10 -1.50 -19.59
N LYS A 131 -2.72 -0.39 -20.23
CA LYS A 131 -1.32 -0.09 -20.59
C LYS A 131 -0.51 0.30 -19.35
N VAL A 132 -1.08 1.10 -18.44
CA VAL A 132 -0.48 1.46 -17.14
C VAL A 132 -0.25 0.20 -16.30
N ASP A 133 -1.25 -0.67 -16.16
CA ASP A 133 -1.13 -1.95 -15.43
C ASP A 133 0.00 -2.82 -16.01
N LYS A 134 0.15 -2.85 -17.35
CA LYS A 134 1.24 -3.58 -18.02
C LYS A 134 2.61 -2.94 -17.79
N ILE A 135 2.68 -1.62 -17.61
CA ILE A 135 3.93 -0.90 -17.32
C ILE A 135 4.31 -1.13 -15.85
N GLU A 136 3.37 -0.96 -14.92
CA GLU A 136 3.58 -1.23 -13.49
C GLU A 136 4.01 -2.68 -13.25
N ASN A 137 3.34 -3.64 -13.91
CA ASN A 137 3.74 -5.05 -13.84
C ASN A 137 5.09 -5.33 -14.52
N LYS A 138 5.50 -4.55 -15.52
CA LYS A 138 6.84 -4.66 -16.11
C LYS A 138 7.92 -4.08 -15.21
N GLU A 139 7.66 -3.01 -14.46
CA GLU A 139 8.61 -2.46 -13.48
C GLU A 139 8.75 -3.38 -12.23
N ILE A 140 7.68 -4.06 -11.83
CA ILE A 140 7.70 -5.08 -10.78
C ILE A 140 8.43 -6.35 -11.24
N ASN A 141 8.25 -6.76 -12.51
CA ASN A 141 8.85 -8.00 -13.03
C ASN A 141 10.27 -7.83 -13.63
N GLN A 142 10.67 -6.64 -14.09
CA GLN A 142 12.06 -6.39 -14.51
C GLN A 142 13.04 -6.40 -13.33
N ASN A 143 12.56 -6.16 -12.11
CA ASN A 143 13.34 -6.32 -10.87
C ASN A 143 13.19 -7.70 -10.22
N LYS A 144 12.39 -8.59 -10.79
CA LYS A 144 12.27 -9.98 -10.34
C LYS A 144 13.25 -10.83 -11.13
N VAL A 145 14.54 -10.60 -10.88
CA VAL A 145 15.57 -11.62 -11.09
C VAL A 145 15.03 -12.91 -10.49
N ASP A 146 14.98 -13.97 -11.29
CA ASP A 146 14.49 -15.30 -10.94
C ASP A 146 14.84 -15.66 -9.48
N PHE A 147 13.87 -15.48 -8.58
CA PHE A 147 13.98 -15.77 -7.15
C PHE A 147 14.04 -17.29 -6.89
N ARG A 148 14.00 -18.11 -7.94
CA ARG A 148 14.13 -19.55 -7.87
C ARG A 148 15.61 -19.94 -7.87
N LEU A 149 16.14 -20.04 -6.65
CA LEU A 149 17.31 -20.83 -6.31
C LEU A 149 18.67 -20.33 -6.83
N GLN A 150 18.95 -19.03 -6.72
CA GLN A 150 20.35 -18.59 -6.73
C GLN A 150 20.96 -18.87 -5.36
N THR A 151 21.86 -19.85 -5.31
CA THR A 151 22.79 -20.07 -4.21
C THR A 151 23.51 -18.76 -3.94
N THR A 152 23.10 -18.00 -2.92
CA THR A 152 23.66 -16.66 -2.71
C THR A 152 25.15 -16.82 -2.44
N THR A 153 26.01 -16.11 -3.18
CA THR A 153 27.48 -16.13 -3.08
C THR A 153 28.03 -16.07 -1.64
N PHE A 154 27.20 -15.56 -0.72
CA PHE A 154 27.53 -15.32 0.68
C PHE A 154 27.08 -16.40 1.68
N VAL A 155 26.38 -17.47 1.27
CA VAL A 155 25.97 -18.56 2.21
C VAL A 155 27.19 -19.15 2.92
N ASP A 156 28.23 -19.47 2.15
CA ASP A 156 29.43 -20.16 2.66
C ASP A 156 30.55 -19.18 3.07
N LYS A 157 30.42 -17.90 2.73
CA LYS A 157 31.40 -16.84 3.07
C LYS A 157 31.08 -16.13 4.39
N LEU A 158 29.86 -16.28 4.91
CA LEU A 158 29.40 -15.63 6.14
C LEU A 158 29.04 -16.65 7.23
N PRO A 159 29.30 -16.37 8.52
CA PRO A 159 29.90 -15.14 9.06
C PRO A 159 31.42 -15.09 8.90
N ILE A 160 31.94 -13.89 8.69
CA ILE A 160 33.37 -13.58 8.52
C ILE A 160 34.14 -13.91 9.79
N ASN A 161 35.23 -14.65 9.65
CA ASN A 161 36.00 -15.26 10.72
C ASN A 161 37.37 -14.64 10.96
N ASN A 162 37.92 -13.92 10.00
CA ASN A 162 39.22 -13.27 10.13
C ASN A 162 39.30 -11.99 9.28
N LEU A 163 40.41 -11.26 9.33
CA LEU A 163 40.57 -10.00 8.59
C LEU A 163 40.87 -10.22 7.10
N SER A 164 41.54 -11.31 6.71
CA SER A 164 41.73 -11.66 5.29
C SER A 164 40.39 -11.86 4.59
N GLU A 165 39.45 -12.56 5.23
CA GLU A 165 38.10 -12.75 4.71
C GLU A 165 37.32 -11.42 4.58
N ILE A 166 37.65 -10.37 5.35
CA ILE A 166 37.07 -9.03 5.14
C ILE A 166 37.59 -8.48 3.81
N ASP A 167 38.91 -8.52 3.60
CA ASP A 167 39.54 -7.97 2.39
C ASP A 167 39.07 -8.73 1.14
N GLU A 168 38.98 -10.06 1.21
CA GLU A 168 38.43 -10.91 0.14
C GLU A 168 36.98 -10.54 -0.22
N ILE A 169 36.14 -10.30 0.78
CA ILE A 169 34.74 -9.89 0.53
C ILE A 169 34.69 -8.47 -0.01
N GLU A 170 35.48 -7.53 0.54
CA GLU A 170 35.57 -6.15 0.05
C GLU A 170 36.01 -6.09 -1.42
N ASP A 171 36.97 -6.93 -1.81
CA ASP A 171 37.41 -7.08 -3.19
C ASP A 171 36.32 -7.70 -4.07
N LEU A 172 35.65 -8.75 -3.61
CA LEU A 172 34.57 -9.41 -4.33
C LEU A 172 33.40 -8.46 -4.63
N ILE A 173 32.98 -7.66 -3.64
CA ILE A 173 31.88 -6.71 -3.79
C ILE A 173 32.29 -5.40 -4.48
N LYS A 174 33.52 -5.29 -5.01
CA LYS A 174 33.83 -4.24 -6.00
C LYS A 174 32.93 -4.37 -7.23
N ASN A 175 32.60 -5.61 -7.61
CA ASN A 175 31.58 -5.89 -8.61
C ASN A 175 30.18 -5.47 -8.10
N GLU A 176 29.48 -4.65 -8.88
CA GLU A 176 28.17 -4.09 -8.54
C GLU A 176 27.07 -5.15 -8.43
N GLU A 177 27.10 -6.19 -9.27
CA GLU A 177 26.13 -7.30 -9.24
C GLU A 177 26.29 -8.08 -7.93
N ILE A 178 27.52 -8.45 -7.58
CA ILE A 178 27.82 -9.18 -6.34
C ILE A 178 27.57 -8.32 -5.09
N PHE A 179 27.79 -7.00 -5.20
CA PHE A 179 27.39 -6.07 -4.14
C PHE A 179 25.87 -6.07 -3.94
N ASN A 180 25.08 -6.04 -5.01
CA ASN A 180 23.62 -6.10 -4.92
C ASN A 180 23.13 -7.46 -4.39
N GLU A 181 23.81 -8.56 -4.71
CA GLU A 181 23.57 -9.86 -4.07
C GLU A 181 23.80 -9.80 -2.56
N LEU A 182 24.87 -9.15 -2.09
CA LEU A 182 25.11 -8.97 -0.65
C LEU A 182 23.97 -8.15 -0.01
N VAL A 183 23.56 -7.05 -0.64
CA VAL A 183 22.45 -6.22 -0.15
C VAL A 183 21.17 -7.05 -0.04
N ASN A 184 20.85 -7.85 -1.07
CA ASN A 184 19.70 -8.75 -1.08
C ASN A 184 19.79 -9.79 0.04
N PHE A 185 20.96 -10.44 0.18
CA PHE A 185 21.21 -11.43 1.23
C PHE A 185 20.99 -10.84 2.63
N LEU A 186 21.52 -9.64 2.90
CA LEU A 186 21.36 -8.97 4.18
C LEU A 186 19.93 -8.46 4.42
N TYR A 187 19.24 -8.00 3.36
CA TYR A 187 17.84 -7.60 3.43
C TYR A 187 16.94 -8.76 3.87
N LEU A 188 17.20 -9.97 3.38
CA LEU A 188 16.45 -11.19 3.72
C LEU A 188 16.63 -11.63 5.18
N VAL A 189 17.70 -11.20 5.87
CA VAL A 189 17.87 -11.49 7.31
C VAL A 189 16.74 -10.91 8.14
N GLY A 190 16.26 -9.72 7.78
CA GLY A 190 15.11 -9.06 8.39
C GLY A 190 15.24 -8.72 9.88
N GLY A 191 14.09 -8.40 10.48
CA GLY A 191 13.93 -7.96 11.86
C GLY A 191 12.62 -7.19 12.03
N GLU A 192 12.04 -7.21 13.23
CA GLU A 192 10.79 -6.52 13.56
C GLU A 192 10.92 -4.98 13.46
N ASN A 193 12.09 -4.44 13.82
CA ASN A 193 12.42 -3.03 13.69
C ASN A 193 13.88 -2.86 13.26
N TYR A 194 14.25 -1.63 12.87
CA TYR A 194 15.59 -1.35 12.33
C TYR A 194 16.72 -1.73 13.31
N VAL A 195 16.52 -1.53 14.62
CA VAL A 195 17.52 -1.89 15.64
C VAL A 195 17.73 -3.41 15.67
N ARG A 196 16.65 -4.18 15.72
CA ARG A 196 16.71 -5.64 15.68
C ARG A 196 17.29 -6.13 14.35
N MET A 197 16.92 -5.50 13.23
CA MET A 197 17.45 -5.83 11.90
C MET A 197 18.96 -5.61 11.81
N VAL A 198 19.47 -4.45 12.25
CA VAL A 198 20.92 -4.19 12.35
C VAL A 198 21.62 -5.28 13.16
N ASN A 199 21.08 -5.62 14.33
CA ASN A 199 21.68 -6.65 15.18
C ASN A 199 21.69 -8.03 14.52
N SER A 200 20.62 -8.42 13.84
CA SER A 200 20.52 -9.69 13.12
C SER A 200 21.51 -9.75 11.95
N ILE A 201 21.55 -8.68 11.14
CA ILE A 201 22.50 -8.51 10.03
C ILE A 201 23.94 -8.63 10.55
N MET A 202 24.29 -7.88 11.60
CA MET A 202 25.66 -7.88 12.13
C MET A 202 26.07 -9.21 12.77
N LYS A 203 25.12 -9.99 13.31
CA LYS A 203 25.37 -11.37 13.78
C LYS A 203 25.61 -12.34 12.63
N LYS A 204 24.88 -12.17 11.52
CA LYS A 204 25.05 -12.98 10.31
C LYS A 204 26.35 -12.64 9.56
N LEU A 205 26.74 -11.36 9.58
CA LEU A 205 27.95 -10.86 8.92
C LEU A 205 29.24 -11.23 9.64
N LEU A 206 29.37 -10.93 10.93
CA LEU A 206 30.67 -10.95 11.61
C LEU A 206 30.67 -11.88 12.82
N ARG A 207 31.66 -12.78 12.91
CA ARG A 207 31.95 -13.43 14.19
C ARG A 207 32.47 -12.43 15.21
N HIS A 208 32.17 -12.67 16.49
CA HIS A 208 32.59 -11.78 17.59
C HIS A 208 34.09 -11.51 17.62
N LYS A 209 34.93 -12.50 17.25
CA LYS A 209 36.40 -12.37 17.16
C LYS A 209 36.87 -11.35 16.11
N VAL A 210 36.09 -11.14 15.04
CA VAL A 210 36.36 -10.13 14.00
C VAL A 210 35.75 -8.80 14.44
N ALA A 211 34.49 -8.81 14.89
CA ALA A 211 33.78 -7.59 15.30
C ALA A 211 34.51 -6.78 16.39
N VAL A 212 35.27 -7.42 17.29
CA VAL A 212 36.07 -6.70 18.30
C VAL A 212 37.18 -5.82 17.73
N LYS A 213 37.65 -6.10 16.50
CA LYS A 213 38.72 -5.36 15.80
C LYS A 213 38.22 -4.06 15.18
N PHE A 214 36.91 -3.91 15.03
CA PHE A 214 36.27 -2.75 14.42
C PHE A 214 35.61 -1.85 15.47
N SER A 215 35.44 -0.59 15.09
CA SER A 215 34.51 0.34 15.72
C SER A 215 33.74 1.08 14.62
N GLY A 216 32.66 1.77 14.97
CA GLY A 216 31.87 2.51 13.98
C GLY A 216 32.71 3.43 13.12
N VAL A 217 33.54 4.27 13.73
CA VAL A 217 34.32 5.34 13.06
C VAL A 217 35.84 5.27 13.26
N GLY A 218 36.36 4.19 13.83
CA GLY A 218 37.82 4.01 14.01
C GLY A 218 38.40 4.53 15.34
N LYS A 219 37.66 4.43 16.45
CA LYS A 219 38.12 4.87 17.79
C LYS A 219 38.96 3.79 18.48
N LYS A 220 39.88 4.22 19.35
CA LYS A 220 40.71 3.36 20.23
C LYS A 220 41.55 2.33 19.47
N GLN A 221 42.24 2.76 18.41
CA GLN A 221 43.08 1.90 17.55
C GLN A 221 42.32 0.74 16.88
N LYS A 222 41.01 0.89 16.72
CA LYS A 222 40.18 -0.06 15.98
C LYS A 222 39.95 0.43 14.57
N LEU A 223 39.71 -0.50 13.65
CA LEU A 223 39.43 -0.18 12.25
C LEU A 223 38.04 0.49 12.12
N PRO A 224 37.87 1.49 11.24
CA PRO A 224 36.59 2.14 10.98
C PRO A 224 35.69 1.27 10.10
N PHE A 225 34.67 0.66 10.69
CA PHE A 225 33.72 -0.17 9.95
C PHE A 225 32.92 0.63 8.92
N CYS A 226 32.63 1.91 9.19
CA CYS A 226 31.89 2.77 8.27
C CYS A 226 32.57 2.99 6.91
N ASN A 227 33.87 2.71 6.81
CA ASN A 227 34.63 2.90 5.57
C ASN A 227 34.52 1.70 4.62
N LEU A 228 34.03 0.56 5.09
CA LEU A 228 33.90 -0.67 4.29
C LEU A 228 32.71 -0.59 3.33
N LYS A 229 32.84 -1.20 2.13
CA LYS A 229 31.71 -1.37 1.20
C LYS A 229 30.67 -2.33 1.78
N ILE A 230 31.06 -3.29 2.63
CA ILE A 230 30.14 -4.10 3.46
C ILE A 230 29.22 -3.21 4.30
N TYR A 231 29.72 -2.11 4.88
CA TYR A 231 28.88 -1.20 5.66
C TYR A 231 27.85 -0.48 4.79
N LYS A 232 28.21 -0.12 3.55
CA LYS A 232 27.25 0.41 2.57
C LYS A 232 26.16 -0.62 2.25
N ALA A 233 26.53 -1.90 2.12
CA ALA A 233 25.56 -2.97 1.88
C ALA A 233 24.58 -3.12 3.06
N VAL A 234 25.07 -3.05 4.30
CA VAL A 234 24.23 -3.03 5.52
C VAL A 234 23.25 -1.87 5.48
N HIS A 235 23.72 -0.67 5.17
CA HIS A 235 22.89 0.54 5.05
C HIS A 235 21.76 0.37 4.06
N MET A 236 22.08 -0.04 2.84
CA MET A 236 21.10 -0.22 1.78
C MET A 236 20.07 -1.30 2.14
N ALA A 237 20.52 -2.42 2.73
CA ALA A 237 19.62 -3.48 3.18
C ALA A 237 18.60 -2.98 4.22
N ILE A 238 19.03 -2.12 5.16
CA ILE A 238 18.14 -1.57 6.20
C ILE A 238 17.18 -0.55 5.59
N ARG A 239 17.66 0.41 4.79
CA ARG A 239 16.83 1.45 4.18
C ARG A 239 15.78 0.91 3.21
N ARG A 240 16.02 -0.26 2.60
CA ARG A 240 15.00 -0.95 1.78
C ARG A 240 13.74 -1.33 2.56
N ARG A 241 13.85 -1.62 3.86
CA ARG A 241 12.70 -1.95 4.72
C ARG A 241 12.26 -0.79 5.60
N HIS A 242 13.23 -0.04 6.12
CA HIS A 242 13.02 1.07 7.04
C HIS A 242 13.52 2.36 6.38
N ASN A 243 12.74 2.84 5.40
CA ASN A 243 13.10 3.97 4.54
C ASN A 243 13.27 5.30 5.30
N SER A 244 12.57 5.48 6.42
CA SER A 244 12.63 6.66 7.28
C SER A 244 13.83 6.67 8.23
N THR A 245 14.53 5.54 8.39
CA THR A 245 15.69 5.47 9.30
C THR A 245 16.86 6.26 8.71
N THR A 246 17.39 7.18 9.52
CA THR A 246 18.49 8.06 9.14
C THR A 246 19.84 7.34 9.17
N ASP A 247 20.81 7.90 8.46
CA ASP A 247 22.14 7.29 8.43
C ASP A 247 22.81 7.28 9.81
N GLN A 248 22.55 8.33 10.59
CA GLN A 248 23.06 8.49 11.95
C GLN A 248 22.51 7.42 12.89
N GLU A 249 21.23 7.06 12.78
CA GLU A 249 20.60 6.02 13.60
C GLU A 249 21.18 4.64 13.29
N ILE A 250 21.36 4.32 12.01
CA ILE A 250 22.00 3.06 11.57
C ILE A 250 23.45 3.03 12.09
N GLN A 251 24.22 4.10 11.87
CA GLN A 251 25.60 4.20 12.32
C GLN A 251 25.74 4.04 13.83
N LYS A 252 24.88 4.71 14.61
CA LYS A 252 24.86 4.60 16.07
C LYS A 252 24.59 3.17 16.52
N THR A 253 23.63 2.50 15.87
CA THR A 253 23.26 1.12 16.21
C THR A 253 24.37 0.13 15.86
N VAL A 254 24.98 0.25 14.67
CA VAL A 254 26.14 -0.55 14.27
C VAL A 254 27.32 -0.31 15.22
N SER A 255 27.57 0.95 15.58
CA SER A 255 28.64 1.32 16.52
C SER A 255 28.42 0.69 17.90
N LEU A 256 27.19 0.71 18.39
CA LEU A 256 26.82 0.09 19.66
C LEU A 256 27.00 -1.42 19.61
N TYR A 257 26.56 -2.07 18.52
CA TYR A 257 26.84 -3.49 18.30
C TYR A 257 28.35 -3.74 18.40
N LEU A 258 29.17 -3.04 17.62
CA LEU A 258 30.64 -3.24 17.61
C LEU A 258 31.29 -3.00 18.98
N ALA A 259 30.83 -2.00 19.74
CA ALA A 259 31.33 -1.72 21.10
C ALA A 259 31.08 -2.87 22.07
N GLN A 260 29.90 -3.49 21.99
CA GLN A 260 29.49 -4.62 22.83
C GLN A 260 30.13 -5.97 22.42
N SER A 261 30.87 -6.03 21.30
CA SER A 261 31.48 -7.27 20.79
C SER A 261 32.42 -7.94 21.79
N LYS A 262 33.14 -7.16 22.60
CA LYS A 262 34.08 -7.70 23.59
C LYS A 262 33.34 -8.48 24.68
N ALA A 263 32.23 -7.92 25.19
CA ALA A 263 31.38 -8.57 26.18
C ALA A 263 30.76 -9.87 25.62
N ARG A 264 30.27 -9.83 24.37
CA ARG A 264 29.74 -11.05 23.71
C ARG A 264 30.81 -12.12 23.54
N LEU A 265 32.03 -11.75 23.18
CA LEU A 265 33.15 -12.68 23.04
C LEU A 265 33.52 -13.35 24.36
N SER A 266 33.55 -12.61 25.47
CA SER A 266 33.81 -13.19 26.80
C SER A 266 32.70 -14.13 27.24
N SER A 267 31.42 -13.75 27.09
CA SER A 267 30.28 -14.59 27.47
C SER A 267 30.21 -15.90 26.66
N SER A 268 30.65 -15.90 25.40
CA SER A 268 30.76 -17.13 24.60
C SER A 268 31.87 -18.05 25.10
N LYS A 269 33.01 -17.51 25.55
CA LYS A 269 34.12 -18.31 26.11
C LYS A 269 33.72 -18.96 27.43
N THR A 270 33.08 -18.20 28.32
CA THR A 270 32.61 -18.71 29.61
C THR A 270 31.59 -19.84 29.45
N ARG A 271 30.61 -19.71 28.53
CA ARG A 271 29.64 -20.79 28.26
C ARG A 271 30.32 -22.07 27.75
N ARG A 272 31.24 -21.96 26.79
CA ARG A 272 31.99 -23.13 26.29
C ARG A 272 32.82 -23.83 27.37
N PHE A 273 33.33 -23.07 28.34
CA PHE A 273 34.06 -23.65 29.46
C PHE A 273 33.14 -24.44 30.38
N LEU A 274 31.94 -23.91 30.69
CA LEU A 274 30.93 -24.60 31.50
C LEU A 274 30.40 -25.86 30.79
N ASP A 275 30.06 -25.77 29.51
CA ASP A 275 29.58 -26.92 28.71
C ASP A 275 30.61 -28.06 28.63
N ASN A 276 31.90 -27.74 28.72
CA ASN A 276 33.00 -28.71 28.73
C ASN A 276 33.24 -29.32 30.11
N GLN A 277 32.82 -28.66 31.20
CA GLN A 277 32.93 -29.18 32.57
C GLN A 277 31.77 -30.14 32.90
N GLU A 278 30.60 -29.99 32.27
CA GLU A 278 29.45 -30.90 32.44
C GLU A 278 29.55 -32.21 31.62
N LYS A 279 30.56 -32.34 30.76
CA LYS A 279 30.78 -33.52 29.89
C LYS A 279 31.93 -34.44 30.35
N VAL A 280 32.51 -34.16 31.51
CA VAL A 280 33.56 -34.97 32.16
C VAL A 280 32.98 -35.60 33.41
#